data_AF-A0AAE3CDS5-F1
#
_entry.id   AF-A0AAE3CDS5-F1
#
_cell.length_a   1.000
_cell.length_b   1.000
_cell.length_c   1.000
_cell.angle_alpha   90.00
_cell.angle_beta   90.00
_cell.angle_gamma   90.00
#
_symmetry.space_group_name_H-M   'P 1'
#
loop_
_entity.id
_entity.type
_entity.pdbx_description
1 polymer ?
#
loop_
_entity_poly.entity_id
_entity_poly.type
_entity_poly.pdbx_seq_one_letter_code
_entity_poly.pdbx_strand_id
1 'polypeptide(L)'
;MADEWRFILDVEGTAAKPLTASMSLLSSRAANKTPNTALLMYWPKPAITFGYFQDADTDFDWELAKKHGIELARRLEGMGGGTIFLDPHGFMGLAVTLDKATCPTMNDAFRKTGEALTEVYKILGVEDAKYYPPDDVRAEGSGRKLGAVGVTELFGYYLVNSSNMPGYISSDVLVKVGKIPPEKFKDKKLKTFEEYQGGVEAETGYCPNPYEFAGAVYKAFEDVLDIKFKPGTYIKDELDQMALLNMKAMSEEHTFARAHKRRFAGAPADYKIAIGKYKARKLVESRILVDPKGVIRDMFFCGDFYAKPVPVLKEMEESLKGVSISDDETILSKIKVAYEKPGWETSQISPEDFLKAIIAGRESLKANK
;
A
#
# COMPACT_ATOMS: atom_id res chain seq x y z
N MET A 1 -15.66 19.70 26.74
CA MET A 1 -16.56 18.64 26.25
C MET A 1 -15.71 17.81 25.32
N ALA A 2 -15.70 16.48 25.46
CA ALA A 2 -14.95 15.63 24.54
C ALA A 2 -15.45 15.87 23.10
N ASP A 3 -14.53 15.92 22.15
CA ASP A 3 -14.89 16.12 20.75
C ASP A 3 -15.66 14.90 20.23
N GLU A 4 -16.77 15.16 19.54
CA GLU A 4 -17.66 14.11 19.05
C GLU A 4 -17.23 13.65 17.65
N TRP A 5 -16.89 12.36 17.55
CA TRP A 5 -16.40 11.74 16.32
C TRP A 5 -17.40 10.73 15.79
N ARG A 6 -17.37 10.50 14.47
CA ARG A 6 -18.22 9.49 13.84
C ARG A 6 -17.49 8.15 13.77
N PHE A 7 -18.14 7.07 14.18
CA PHE A 7 -17.63 5.70 14.00
C PHE A 7 -18.48 4.97 12.95
N ILE A 8 -17.84 4.39 11.94
CA ILE A 8 -18.48 3.58 10.90
C ILE A 8 -17.86 2.19 10.91
N LEU A 9 -18.69 1.16 10.97
CA LEU A 9 -18.30 -0.22 10.68
C LEU A 9 -18.87 -0.60 9.31
N ASP A 10 -17.99 -0.82 8.32
CA ASP A 10 -18.35 -1.28 6.99
C ASP A 10 -17.94 -2.75 6.82
N VAL A 11 -18.93 -3.63 6.69
CA VAL A 11 -18.73 -5.08 6.55
C VAL A 11 -18.82 -5.56 5.09
N GLU A 12 -18.80 -4.63 4.14
CA GLU A 12 -18.89 -4.90 2.70
C GLU A 12 -17.62 -4.44 1.97
N GLY A 13 -16.45 -4.85 2.47
CA GLY A 13 -15.15 -4.52 1.87
C GLY A 13 -15.00 -4.98 0.41
N THR A 14 -14.42 -4.11 -0.43
CA THR A 14 -13.97 -4.40 -1.81
C THR A 14 -12.48 -4.06 -1.97
N ALA A 15 -11.85 -4.46 -3.08
CA ALA A 15 -10.42 -4.22 -3.29
C ALA A 15 -10.05 -2.73 -3.32
N ALA A 16 -10.91 -1.87 -3.88
CA ALA A 16 -10.66 -0.44 -3.99
C ALA A 16 -11.04 0.34 -2.72
N LYS A 17 -11.96 -0.22 -1.91
CA LYS A 17 -12.57 0.47 -0.76
C LYS A 17 -11.59 1.02 0.28
N PRO A 18 -10.47 0.35 0.66
CA PRO A 18 -9.50 0.92 1.60
C PRO A 18 -9.07 2.33 1.21
N LEU A 19 -9.02 2.58 -0.09
CA LEU A 19 -8.60 3.86 -0.63
C LEU A 19 -9.78 4.79 -0.92
N THR A 20 -10.79 4.31 -1.63
CA THR A 20 -11.89 5.19 -2.07
C THR A 20 -12.63 5.77 -0.88
N ALA A 21 -12.89 4.95 0.15
CA ALA A 21 -13.58 5.38 1.35
C ALA A 21 -12.72 6.29 2.23
N SER A 22 -11.46 5.94 2.46
CA SER A 22 -10.56 6.77 3.29
C SER A 22 -10.36 8.17 2.69
N MET A 23 -10.23 8.27 1.36
CA MET A 23 -10.14 9.56 0.66
C MET A 23 -11.45 10.35 0.68
N SER A 24 -12.62 9.71 0.48
CA SER A 24 -13.90 10.42 0.52
C SER A 24 -14.22 10.98 1.90
N LEU A 25 -13.86 10.23 2.96
CA LEU A 25 -13.97 10.69 4.34
C LEU A 25 -13.08 11.90 4.59
N LEU A 26 -11.81 11.82 4.15
CA LEU A 26 -10.87 12.92 4.31
C LEU A 26 -11.32 14.18 3.57
N SER A 27 -11.79 14.04 2.32
CA SER A 27 -12.33 15.15 1.53
C SER A 27 -13.57 15.78 2.18
N SER A 28 -14.49 14.97 2.71
CA SER A 28 -15.68 15.46 3.41
C SER A 28 -15.34 16.16 4.72
N ARG A 29 -14.37 15.61 5.46
CA ARG A 29 -13.85 16.26 6.68
C ARG A 29 -13.16 17.58 6.36
N ALA A 30 -12.30 17.62 5.35
CA ALA A 30 -11.61 18.84 4.93
C ALA A 30 -12.56 19.94 4.45
N ALA A 31 -13.71 19.55 3.90
CA ALA A 31 -14.81 20.46 3.55
C ALA A 31 -15.74 20.81 4.72
N ASN A 32 -15.41 20.42 5.95
CA ASN A 32 -16.22 20.59 7.17
C ASN A 32 -17.66 20.02 7.08
N LYS A 33 -17.89 19.01 6.23
CA LYS A 33 -19.20 18.36 6.09
C LYS A 33 -19.46 17.31 7.16
N THR A 34 -18.40 16.76 7.75
CA THR A 34 -18.45 15.70 8.77
C THR A 34 -17.45 15.98 9.89
N PRO A 35 -17.66 15.43 11.11
CA PRO A 35 -16.62 15.40 12.14
C PRO A 35 -15.49 14.44 11.75
N ASN A 36 -14.44 14.38 12.57
CA ASN A 36 -13.43 13.33 12.45
C ASN A 36 -14.13 11.96 12.48
N THR A 37 -13.76 11.08 11.57
CA THR A 37 -14.40 9.79 11.37
C THR A 37 -13.38 8.68 11.52
N ALA A 38 -13.72 7.65 12.30
CA ALA A 38 -13.06 6.36 12.30
C ALA A 38 -13.93 5.36 11.52
N LEU A 39 -13.37 4.80 10.46
CA LEU A 39 -13.99 3.79 9.61
C LEU A 39 -13.24 2.47 9.75
N LEU A 40 -13.86 1.50 10.38
CA LEU A 40 -13.39 0.12 10.39
C LEU A 40 -14.03 -0.65 9.23
N MET A 41 -13.21 -1.33 8.43
CA MET A 41 -13.60 -2.09 7.26
C MET A 41 -13.28 -3.57 7.45
N TYR A 42 -14.26 -4.39 7.08
CA TYR A 42 -14.16 -5.84 7.04
C TYR A 42 -14.46 -6.35 5.63
N TRP A 43 -13.77 -7.42 5.21
CA TRP A 43 -13.92 -8.03 3.89
C TRP A 43 -14.62 -9.39 4.01
N PRO A 44 -15.86 -9.54 3.53
CA PRO A 44 -16.54 -10.83 3.56
C PRO A 44 -16.02 -11.79 2.47
N LYS A 45 -15.25 -11.27 1.50
CA LYS A 45 -14.64 -12.03 0.40
C LYS A 45 -13.18 -11.62 0.21
N PRO A 46 -12.30 -12.55 -0.20
CA PRO A 46 -10.89 -12.25 -0.41
C PRO A 46 -10.69 -11.24 -1.54
N ALA A 47 -9.86 -10.23 -1.28
CA ALA A 47 -9.49 -9.22 -2.27
C ALA A 47 -8.02 -8.81 -2.11
N ILE A 48 -7.49 -8.11 -3.11
CA ILE A 48 -6.11 -7.60 -3.11
C ILE A 48 -6.12 -6.14 -3.52
N THR A 49 -5.52 -5.30 -2.67
CA THR A 49 -5.15 -3.95 -3.07
C THR A 49 -3.65 -3.84 -3.21
N PHE A 50 -3.18 -3.23 -4.30
CA PHE A 50 -1.76 -3.18 -4.63
C PHE A 50 -1.28 -1.78 -4.98
N GLY A 51 0.02 -1.56 -4.82
CA GLY A 51 0.64 -0.25 -4.96
C GLY A 51 0.58 0.29 -6.37
N TYR A 52 0.53 1.62 -6.48
CA TYR A 52 0.48 2.29 -7.79
C TYR A 52 1.68 1.96 -8.68
N PHE A 53 2.86 1.70 -8.11
CA PHE A 53 4.07 1.39 -8.87
C PHE A 53 4.29 -0.10 -9.17
N GLN A 54 3.45 -1.01 -8.68
CA GLN A 54 3.64 -2.44 -8.94
C GLN A 54 3.30 -2.83 -10.39
N ASP A 55 4.03 -3.78 -10.97
CA ASP A 55 3.76 -4.24 -12.34
C ASP A 55 2.64 -5.28 -12.34
N ALA A 56 1.47 -4.89 -12.87
CA ALA A 56 0.28 -5.72 -12.86
C ALA A 56 0.49 -7.06 -13.57
N ASP A 57 1.34 -7.12 -14.60
CA ASP A 57 1.52 -8.33 -15.41
C ASP A 57 2.38 -9.42 -14.74
N THR A 58 3.22 -9.02 -13.78
CA THR A 58 4.20 -9.93 -13.14
C THR A 58 3.90 -10.18 -11.68
N ASP A 59 3.41 -9.16 -10.97
CA ASP A 59 3.13 -9.27 -9.54
C ASP A 59 1.82 -10.00 -9.25
N PHE A 60 0.97 -10.22 -10.26
CA PHE A 60 -0.36 -10.81 -10.07
C PHE A 60 -0.73 -11.87 -11.11
N ASP A 61 -1.49 -12.86 -10.67
CA ASP A 61 -2.17 -13.84 -11.52
C ASP A 61 -3.64 -13.47 -11.75
N TRP A 62 -3.90 -12.74 -12.83
CA TRP A 62 -5.25 -12.26 -13.16
C TRP A 62 -6.23 -13.39 -13.51
N GLU A 63 -5.75 -14.46 -14.13
CA GLU A 63 -6.60 -15.61 -14.48
C GLU A 63 -7.00 -16.40 -13.24
N LEU A 64 -6.04 -16.66 -12.34
CA LEU A 64 -6.33 -17.30 -11.06
C LEU A 64 -7.25 -16.43 -10.19
N ALA A 65 -7.02 -15.11 -10.16
CA ALA A 65 -7.89 -14.18 -9.45
C ALA A 65 -9.34 -14.28 -9.94
N LYS A 66 -9.53 -14.22 -11.27
CA LYS A 66 -10.85 -14.34 -11.90
C LYS A 66 -11.50 -15.69 -11.58
N LYS A 67 -10.74 -16.79 -11.66
CA LYS A 67 -11.23 -18.15 -11.34
C LYS A 67 -11.75 -18.28 -9.91
N HIS A 68 -11.13 -17.56 -8.97
CA HIS A 68 -11.49 -17.62 -7.54
C HIS A 68 -12.35 -16.44 -7.08
N GLY A 69 -12.76 -15.54 -7.98
CA GLY A 69 -13.56 -14.36 -7.64
C GLY A 69 -12.83 -13.36 -6.73
N ILE A 70 -11.50 -13.32 -6.80
CA ILE A 70 -10.66 -12.40 -6.02
C ILE A 70 -10.55 -11.09 -6.80
N GLU A 71 -11.00 -10.01 -6.18
CA GLU A 71 -10.95 -8.67 -6.76
C GLU A 71 -9.55 -8.05 -6.57
N LEU A 72 -9.03 -7.40 -7.60
CA LEU A 72 -7.74 -6.70 -7.58
C LEU A 72 -7.95 -5.23 -7.90
N ALA A 73 -7.41 -4.34 -7.06
CA ALA A 73 -7.47 -2.89 -7.30
C ALA A 73 -6.11 -2.22 -7.11
N ARG A 74 -5.71 -1.40 -8.09
CA ARG A 74 -4.53 -0.55 -7.98
C ARG A 74 -4.88 0.69 -7.17
N ARG A 75 -4.06 1.01 -6.17
CA ARG A 75 -4.16 2.29 -5.45
C ARG A 75 -3.98 3.50 -6.38
N LEU A 76 -4.51 4.65 -5.99
CA LEU A 76 -4.50 5.89 -6.76
C LEU A 76 -3.07 6.38 -7.02
N GLU A 77 -2.93 7.27 -8.00
CA GLU A 77 -1.63 7.80 -8.42
C GLU A 77 -0.83 8.36 -7.24
N GLY A 78 0.43 7.95 -7.14
CA GLY A 78 1.36 8.38 -6.09
C GLY A 78 1.29 7.53 -4.81
N MET A 79 0.25 6.72 -4.64
CA MET A 79 0.14 5.80 -3.49
C MET A 79 0.90 4.51 -3.76
N GLY A 80 2.19 4.55 -3.42
CA GLY A 80 3.12 3.43 -3.50
C GLY A 80 2.87 2.31 -2.50
N GLY A 81 3.93 1.63 -2.09
CA GLY A 81 3.87 0.49 -1.17
C GLY A 81 3.56 -0.84 -1.86
N GLY A 82 3.54 -1.92 -1.08
CA GLY A 82 3.36 -3.28 -1.59
C GLY A 82 1.91 -3.76 -1.63
N THR A 83 1.75 -5.03 -2.01
CA THR A 83 0.48 -5.76 -1.99
C THR A 83 -0.05 -5.90 -0.56
N ILE A 84 -1.35 -5.65 -0.38
CA ILE A 84 -2.08 -5.93 0.85
C ILE A 84 -3.13 -6.98 0.52
N PHE A 85 -3.15 -8.05 1.30
CA PHE A 85 -4.13 -9.12 1.20
C PHE A 85 -5.30 -8.80 2.13
N LEU A 86 -6.48 -8.63 1.53
CA LEU A 86 -7.72 -8.32 2.23
C LEU A 86 -8.44 -9.65 2.48
N ASP A 87 -7.96 -10.37 3.49
CA ASP A 87 -8.43 -11.71 3.86
C ASP A 87 -9.62 -11.64 4.84
N PRO A 88 -10.70 -12.40 4.63
CA PRO A 88 -11.88 -12.38 5.49
C PRO A 88 -11.66 -12.84 6.93
N HIS A 89 -10.59 -13.58 7.20
CA HIS A 89 -10.24 -14.06 8.53
C HIS A 89 -9.09 -13.25 9.13
N GLY A 90 -8.11 -12.87 8.30
CA GLY A 90 -6.85 -12.31 8.76
C GLY A 90 -6.71 -10.80 8.67
N PHE A 91 -7.68 -10.06 8.12
CA PHE A 91 -7.48 -8.63 7.84
C PHE A 91 -8.69 -7.74 8.16
N MET A 92 -8.42 -6.65 8.87
CA MET A 92 -9.31 -5.49 8.95
C MET A 92 -8.54 -4.19 8.72
N GLY A 93 -9.18 -3.27 8.02
CA GLY A 93 -8.62 -1.98 7.66
C GLY A 93 -9.28 -0.90 8.49
N LEU A 94 -8.51 -0.01 9.09
CA LEU A 94 -9.05 1.15 9.81
C LEU A 94 -8.56 2.43 9.16
N ALA A 95 -9.48 3.31 8.80
CA ALA A 95 -9.18 4.66 8.32
C ALA A 95 -9.65 5.68 9.35
N VAL A 96 -8.79 6.64 9.72
CA VAL A 96 -9.16 7.71 10.67
C VAL A 96 -8.77 9.07 10.10
N THR A 97 -9.73 9.99 10.03
CA THR A 97 -9.44 11.39 9.71
C THR A 97 -9.14 12.15 10.98
N LEU A 98 -8.02 12.86 11.04
CA LEU A 98 -7.59 13.64 12.19
C LEU A 98 -7.36 15.10 11.78
N ASP A 99 -7.85 16.04 12.58
CA ASP A 99 -7.47 17.43 12.47
C ASP A 99 -6.19 17.74 13.26
N LYS A 100 -5.59 18.89 12.93
CA LYS A 100 -4.38 19.39 13.60
C LYS A 100 -4.63 19.88 15.02
N ALA A 101 -5.89 20.13 15.41
CA ALA A 101 -6.22 20.48 16.79
C ALA A 101 -6.06 19.26 17.71
N THR A 102 -6.52 18.09 17.26
CA THR A 102 -6.37 16.81 17.96
C THR A 102 -4.91 16.35 17.96
N CYS A 103 -4.25 16.44 16.81
CA CYS A 103 -2.87 16.00 16.62
C CYS A 103 -2.06 17.13 15.99
N PRO A 104 -1.32 17.96 16.76
CA PRO A 104 -0.58 19.09 16.20
C PRO A 104 0.44 18.67 15.12
N THR A 105 1.08 17.51 15.30
CA THR A 105 2.08 16.98 14.36
C THR A 105 1.71 15.62 13.80
N MET A 106 2.29 15.26 12.65
CA MET A 106 2.17 13.91 12.08
C MET A 106 2.71 12.84 13.04
N ASN A 107 3.74 13.16 13.82
CA ASN A 107 4.28 12.26 14.85
C ASN A 107 3.25 12.02 15.97
N ASP A 108 2.47 13.04 16.35
CA ASP A 108 1.37 12.86 17.30
C ASP A 108 0.30 11.94 16.74
N ALA A 109 -0.05 12.10 15.45
CA ALA A 109 -1.00 11.23 14.78
C ALA A 109 -0.53 9.76 14.75
N PHE A 110 0.75 9.51 14.40
CA PHE A 110 1.35 8.17 14.48
C PHE A 110 1.32 7.62 15.90
N ARG A 111 1.82 8.39 16.87
CA ARG A 111 1.93 7.96 18.27
C ARG A 111 0.58 7.65 18.89
N LYS A 112 -0.37 8.58 18.85
CA LYS A 112 -1.71 8.40 19.45
C LYS A 112 -2.47 7.25 18.80
N THR A 113 -2.39 7.10 17.47
CA THR A 113 -3.03 5.97 16.79
C THR A 113 -2.37 4.64 17.15
N GLY A 114 -1.03 4.59 17.19
CA GLY A 114 -0.28 3.40 17.57
C GLY A 114 -0.56 2.95 19.01
N GLU A 115 -0.65 3.91 19.94
CA GLU A 115 -1.07 3.70 21.32
C GLU A 115 -2.51 3.17 21.38
N ALA A 116 -3.45 3.80 20.67
CA ALA A 116 -4.84 3.36 20.62
C ALA A 116 -4.97 1.92 20.08
N LEU A 117 -4.30 1.59 18.98
CA LEU A 117 -4.27 0.22 18.45
C LEU A 117 -3.61 -0.76 19.41
N THR A 118 -2.59 -0.35 20.16
CA THR A 118 -2.00 -1.21 21.19
C THR A 118 -3.04 -1.60 22.23
N GLU A 119 -3.84 -0.64 22.70
CA GLU A 119 -4.93 -0.91 23.64
C GLU A 119 -6.05 -1.76 23.02
N VAL A 120 -6.33 -1.63 21.71
CA VAL A 120 -7.24 -2.56 20.99
C VAL A 120 -6.78 -4.01 21.15
N TYR A 121 -5.51 -4.30 20.86
CA TYR A 121 -5.00 -5.67 20.95
C TYR A 121 -4.97 -6.19 22.39
N LYS A 122 -4.68 -5.34 23.38
CA LYS A 122 -4.78 -5.72 24.81
C LYS A 122 -6.21 -6.04 25.23
N ILE A 123 -7.19 -5.25 24.80
CA ILE A 123 -8.62 -5.54 25.05
C ILE A 123 -9.02 -6.89 24.46
N LEU A 124 -8.42 -7.26 23.32
CA LEU A 124 -8.64 -8.54 22.64
C LEU A 124 -7.81 -9.70 23.20
N GLY A 125 -7.05 -9.48 24.29
CA GLY A 125 -6.33 -10.52 25.02
C GLY A 125 -4.82 -10.62 24.73
N VAL A 126 -4.26 -9.77 23.87
CA VAL A 126 -2.80 -9.72 23.61
C VAL A 126 -2.15 -8.76 24.60
N GLU A 127 -1.96 -9.21 25.85
CA GLU A 127 -1.52 -8.35 26.97
C GLU A 127 -0.15 -7.69 26.76
N ASP A 128 0.73 -8.35 26.03
CA ASP A 128 2.09 -7.90 25.70
C ASP A 128 2.16 -7.13 24.37
N ALA A 129 1.01 -6.68 23.83
CA ALA A 129 0.99 -5.82 22.65
C ALA A 129 1.71 -4.50 22.94
N LYS A 130 2.54 -4.07 21.99
CA LYS A 130 3.33 -2.84 22.07
C LYS A 130 3.50 -2.17 20.73
N TYR A 131 3.46 -0.84 20.77
CA TYR A 131 3.76 0.01 19.64
C TYR A 131 5.28 0.20 19.48
N TYR A 132 5.75 -0.05 18.26
CA TYR A 132 7.11 0.18 17.79
C TYR A 132 7.06 1.30 16.74
N PRO A 133 7.37 2.54 17.13
CA PRO A 133 7.35 3.67 16.21
C PRO A 133 8.28 3.46 14.99
N PRO A 134 7.92 4.00 13.82
CA PRO A 134 6.77 4.87 13.60
C PRO A 134 5.49 4.16 13.19
N ASP A 135 5.47 2.86 12.92
CA ASP A 135 4.37 2.24 12.18
C ASP A 135 3.89 0.88 12.68
N ASP A 136 4.58 0.18 13.57
CA ASP A 136 4.26 -1.23 13.86
C ASP A 136 3.65 -1.43 15.25
N VAL A 137 2.64 -2.30 15.36
CA VAL A 137 2.19 -2.86 16.65
C VAL A 137 2.50 -4.36 16.64
N ARG A 138 3.14 -4.85 17.71
CA ARG A 138 3.62 -6.24 17.81
C ARG A 138 3.38 -6.81 19.20
N ALA A 139 3.26 -8.13 19.30
CA ALA A 139 3.35 -8.84 20.57
C ALA A 139 4.83 -8.98 20.96
N GLU A 140 5.23 -8.53 22.16
CA GLU A 140 6.65 -8.54 22.57
C GLU A 140 7.22 -9.95 22.71
N GLY A 141 6.45 -10.90 23.25
CA GLY A 141 6.89 -12.26 23.53
C GLY A 141 7.16 -13.08 22.27
N SER A 142 6.26 -13.03 21.30
CA SER A 142 6.41 -13.75 20.02
C SER A 142 7.14 -12.93 18.96
N GLY A 143 7.17 -11.60 19.09
CA GLY A 143 7.68 -10.67 18.08
C GLY A 143 6.79 -10.56 16.83
N ARG A 144 5.59 -11.18 16.84
CA ARG A 144 4.67 -11.17 15.69
C ARG A 144 4.05 -9.79 15.49
N LYS A 145 3.82 -9.44 14.22
CA LYS A 145 3.14 -8.20 13.86
C LYS A 145 1.62 -8.38 14.03
N LEU A 146 1.00 -7.45 14.74
CA LEU A 146 -0.44 -7.40 14.98
C LEU A 146 -1.10 -6.39 14.04
N GLY A 147 -0.45 -5.23 13.86
CA GLY A 147 -0.94 -4.22 12.94
C GLY A 147 0.15 -3.26 12.48
N ALA A 148 -0.23 -2.39 11.55
CA ALA A 148 0.60 -1.28 11.12
C ALA A 148 -0.21 -0.01 10.87
N VAL A 149 0.40 1.14 11.16
CA VAL A 149 -0.16 2.48 10.99
C VAL A 149 0.59 3.20 9.87
N GLY A 150 -0.15 3.77 8.93
CA GLY A 150 0.34 4.74 7.97
C GLY A 150 -0.40 6.05 8.14
N VAL A 151 0.33 7.17 8.19
CA VAL A 151 -0.27 8.51 8.26
C VAL A 151 0.17 9.31 7.04
N THR A 152 -0.79 9.98 6.41
CA THR A 152 -0.54 10.91 5.30
C THR A 152 -1.19 12.25 5.62
N GLU A 153 -0.45 13.35 5.45
CA GLU A 153 -1.01 14.70 5.54
C GLU A 153 -1.55 15.14 4.17
N LEU A 154 -2.84 15.51 4.12
CA LEU A 154 -3.51 16.02 2.93
C LEU A 154 -4.57 17.06 3.35
N PHE A 155 -4.71 18.12 2.56
CA PHE A 155 -5.67 19.21 2.80
C PHE A 155 -5.56 19.89 4.17
N GLY A 156 -4.39 19.80 4.82
CA GLY A 156 -4.18 20.31 6.20
C GLY A 156 -4.71 19.39 7.30
N TYR A 157 -5.11 18.16 6.97
CA TYR A 157 -5.55 17.11 7.89
C TYR A 157 -4.64 15.89 7.77
N TYR A 158 -4.74 14.96 8.71
CA TYR A 158 -4.10 13.65 8.59
C TYR A 158 -5.14 12.59 8.26
N LEU A 159 -4.80 11.75 7.29
CA LEU A 159 -5.48 10.48 7.05
C LEU A 159 -4.60 9.36 7.57
N VAL A 160 -5.09 8.70 8.60
CA VAL A 160 -4.55 7.45 9.12
C VAL A 160 -5.16 6.30 8.34
N ASN A 161 -4.34 5.37 7.89
CA ASN A 161 -4.77 4.05 7.45
C ASN A 161 -3.99 3.01 8.23
N SER A 162 -4.67 2.04 8.84
CA SER A 162 -4.03 0.92 9.51
C SER A 162 -4.48 -0.43 8.97
N SER A 163 -3.53 -1.35 8.97
CA SER A 163 -3.72 -2.78 8.69
C SER A 163 -3.75 -3.50 10.03
N ASN A 164 -4.79 -4.29 10.29
CA ASN A 164 -5.01 -4.94 11.57
C ASN A 164 -5.28 -6.43 11.35
N MET A 165 -4.64 -7.27 12.15
CA MET A 165 -4.69 -8.72 12.00
C MET A 165 -5.50 -9.32 13.17
N PRO A 166 -6.82 -9.57 12.99
CA PRO A 166 -7.59 -10.34 13.97
C PRO A 166 -7.21 -11.82 13.99
N GLY A 167 -6.87 -12.41 12.85
CA GLY A 167 -6.50 -13.82 12.73
C GLY A 167 -5.44 -14.05 11.67
N TYR A 168 -5.34 -15.30 11.21
CA TYR A 168 -4.41 -15.67 10.14
C TYR A 168 -4.90 -15.24 8.76
N ILE A 169 -3.99 -14.78 7.92
CA ILE A 169 -4.24 -14.75 6.46
C ILE A 169 -4.17 -16.19 5.97
N SER A 170 -5.34 -16.84 5.91
CA SER A 170 -5.46 -18.28 5.66
C SER A 170 -5.62 -18.64 4.19
N SER A 171 -5.79 -17.65 3.31
CA SER A 171 -6.00 -17.88 1.89
C SER A 171 -4.69 -18.12 1.13
N ASP A 172 -4.31 -19.39 0.99
CA ASP A 172 -3.24 -19.84 0.08
C ASP A 172 -3.42 -19.28 -1.34
N VAL A 173 -4.67 -19.14 -1.78
CA VAL A 173 -4.98 -18.63 -3.11
C VAL A 173 -4.71 -17.14 -3.23
N LEU A 174 -4.92 -16.33 -2.18
CA LEU A 174 -4.53 -14.91 -2.19
C LEU A 174 -3.03 -14.75 -2.41
N VAL A 175 -2.22 -15.55 -1.71
CA VAL A 175 -0.76 -15.55 -1.85
C VAL A 175 -0.32 -16.07 -3.23
N LYS A 176 -1.02 -17.06 -3.80
CA LYS A 176 -0.73 -17.53 -5.17
C LYS A 176 -1.11 -16.49 -6.24
N VAL A 177 -2.19 -15.75 -6.01
CA VAL A 177 -2.61 -14.64 -6.90
C VAL A 177 -1.62 -13.49 -6.82
N GLY A 178 -1.27 -13.01 -5.63
CA GLY A 178 -0.24 -12.00 -5.47
C GLY A 178 1.15 -12.64 -5.44
N LYS A 179 1.81 -12.74 -6.60
CA LYS A 179 3.11 -13.40 -6.82
C LYS A 179 4.26 -12.69 -6.07
N ILE A 180 4.25 -12.76 -4.73
CA ILE A 180 5.22 -12.05 -3.89
C ILE A 180 6.64 -12.50 -4.29
N PRO A 181 7.52 -11.56 -4.69
CA PRO A 181 8.90 -11.92 -5.02
C PRO A 181 9.63 -12.53 -3.81
N PRO A 182 10.37 -13.65 -3.97
CA PRO A 182 11.16 -14.26 -2.89
C PRO A 182 12.13 -13.28 -2.21
N GLU A 183 12.61 -12.28 -2.96
CA GLU A 183 13.51 -11.24 -2.48
C GLU A 183 12.91 -10.40 -1.34
N LYS A 184 11.58 -10.36 -1.19
CA LYS A 184 10.93 -9.63 -0.08
C LYS A 184 11.09 -10.30 1.29
N PHE A 185 11.50 -11.57 1.35
CA PHE A 185 11.64 -12.33 2.59
C PHE A 185 13.10 -12.43 3.09
N LYS A 186 14.09 -12.04 2.28
CA LYS A 186 15.53 -12.27 2.58
C LYS A 186 16.03 -11.65 3.90
N ASP A 187 15.46 -10.53 4.33
CA ASP A 187 15.93 -9.76 5.50
C ASP A 187 15.02 -9.88 6.75
N LYS A 188 13.93 -10.65 6.68
CA LYS A 188 12.98 -10.77 7.80
C LYS A 188 13.35 -11.96 8.70
N LYS A 189 13.30 -11.74 10.03
CA LYS A 189 13.59 -12.78 11.04
C LYS A 189 12.67 -14.00 10.95
N LEU A 190 11.44 -13.80 10.49
CA LEU A 190 10.43 -14.84 10.26
C LEU A 190 10.52 -15.29 8.81
N LYS A 191 10.63 -16.60 8.59
CA LYS A 191 11.09 -17.21 7.33
C LYS A 191 9.95 -17.52 6.37
N THR A 192 8.72 -17.62 6.87
CA THR A 192 7.52 -17.89 6.08
C THR A 192 6.49 -16.76 6.19
N PHE A 193 5.57 -16.71 5.22
CA PHE A 193 4.46 -15.76 5.23
C PHE A 193 3.51 -16.03 6.40
N GLU A 194 3.30 -17.30 6.77
CA GLU A 194 2.46 -17.69 7.93
C GLU A 194 3.10 -17.31 9.27
N GLU A 195 4.42 -17.48 9.43
CA GLU A 195 5.13 -17.09 10.66
C GLU A 195 5.03 -15.58 10.94
N TYR A 196 4.87 -14.76 9.89
CA TYR A 196 4.78 -13.30 10.00
C TYR A 196 3.37 -12.79 10.34
N GLN A 197 2.31 -13.57 10.12
CA GLN A 197 0.92 -13.10 10.22
C GLN A 197 0.04 -14.11 10.96
N GLY A 198 -0.28 -13.78 12.20
CA GLY A 198 -1.17 -14.59 13.04
C GLY A 198 -2.16 -13.77 13.89
N GLY A 199 -1.93 -12.46 14.00
CA GLY A 199 -2.89 -11.55 14.62
C GLY A 199 -3.22 -11.87 16.07
N VAL A 200 -4.44 -11.54 16.48
CA VAL A 200 -4.97 -11.89 17.82
C VAL A 200 -5.06 -13.41 17.98
N GLU A 201 -5.57 -14.11 16.98
CA GLU A 201 -5.77 -15.57 17.01
C GLU A 201 -4.49 -16.34 17.34
N ALA A 202 -3.34 -15.94 16.79
CA ALA A 202 -2.07 -16.62 17.05
C ALA A 202 -1.50 -16.39 18.45
N GLU A 203 -1.86 -15.27 19.09
CA GLU A 203 -1.39 -14.94 20.43
C GLU A 203 -2.33 -15.45 21.52
N THR A 204 -3.63 -15.57 21.22
CA THR A 204 -4.67 -15.89 22.22
C THR A 204 -5.37 -17.23 21.99
N GLY A 205 -5.26 -17.80 20.78
CA GLY A 205 -6.08 -18.94 20.33
C GLY A 205 -7.51 -18.57 19.95
N TYR A 206 -7.86 -17.27 19.93
CA TYR A 206 -9.20 -16.77 19.63
C TYR A 206 -9.16 -15.70 18.52
N CYS A 207 -9.90 -15.93 17.42
CA CYS A 207 -10.11 -14.92 16.39
C CYS A 207 -11.37 -14.10 16.71
N PRO A 208 -11.26 -12.80 17.06
CA PRO A 208 -12.42 -11.96 17.28
C PRO A 208 -13.18 -11.75 15.98
N ASN A 209 -14.52 -11.75 16.07
CA ASN A 209 -15.36 -11.39 14.95
C ASN A 209 -15.30 -9.85 14.70
N PRO A 210 -15.78 -9.36 13.54
CA PRO A 210 -15.66 -7.95 13.18
C PRO A 210 -16.30 -6.99 14.19
N TYR A 211 -17.38 -7.40 14.87
CA TYR A 211 -18.08 -6.58 15.85
C TYR A 211 -17.33 -6.50 17.19
N GLU A 212 -16.68 -7.58 17.60
CA GLU A 212 -15.83 -7.58 18.79
C GLU A 212 -14.60 -6.70 18.59
N PHE A 213 -13.96 -6.82 17.42
CA PHE A 213 -12.85 -5.94 17.08
C PHE A 213 -13.30 -4.48 16.98
N ALA A 214 -14.46 -4.21 16.37
CA ALA A 214 -15.04 -2.88 16.35
C ALA A 214 -15.27 -2.32 17.75
N GLY A 215 -15.80 -3.13 18.68
CA GLY A 215 -15.97 -2.74 20.08
C GLY A 215 -14.66 -2.41 20.78
N ALA A 216 -13.60 -3.20 20.53
CA ALA A 216 -12.26 -2.92 21.05
C ALA A 216 -11.69 -1.61 20.49
N VAL A 217 -11.80 -1.37 19.17
CA VAL A 217 -11.41 -0.10 18.53
C VAL A 217 -12.19 1.07 19.14
N TYR A 218 -13.50 0.93 19.24
CA TYR A 218 -14.38 1.97 19.79
C TYR A 218 -13.92 2.40 21.18
N LYS A 219 -13.74 1.43 22.09
CA LYS A 219 -13.31 1.69 23.47
C LYS A 219 -11.90 2.29 23.54
N ALA A 220 -10.92 1.65 22.89
CA ALA A 220 -9.53 2.08 22.96
C ALA A 220 -9.30 3.50 22.41
N PHE A 221 -9.96 3.84 21.30
CA PHE A 221 -9.81 5.15 20.70
C PHE A 221 -10.53 6.25 21.50
N GLU A 222 -11.68 5.98 22.12
CA GLU A 222 -12.28 6.93 23.07
C GLU A 222 -11.34 7.24 24.23
N ASP A 223 -10.76 6.20 24.85
CA ASP A 223 -9.92 6.34 26.03
C ASP A 223 -8.58 7.04 25.70
N VAL A 224 -7.91 6.66 24.60
CA VAL A 224 -6.58 7.20 24.25
C VAL A 224 -6.65 8.60 23.64
N LEU A 225 -7.70 8.91 22.86
CA LEU A 225 -7.83 10.22 22.21
C LEU A 225 -8.65 11.23 23.02
N ASP A 226 -9.26 10.81 24.13
CA ASP A 226 -10.21 11.62 24.93
C ASP A 226 -11.36 12.18 24.08
N ILE A 227 -11.99 11.29 23.30
CA ILE A 227 -13.09 11.60 22.39
C ILE A 227 -14.35 10.84 22.78
N LYS A 228 -15.48 11.21 22.16
CA LYS A 228 -16.68 10.40 22.18
C LYS A 228 -17.09 10.03 20.76
N PHE A 229 -17.25 8.74 20.52
CA PHE A 229 -17.80 8.27 19.26
C PHE A 229 -19.31 8.34 19.28
N LYS A 230 -19.86 8.58 18.09
CA LYS A 230 -21.24 8.28 17.73
C LYS A 230 -21.25 7.35 16.54
N PRO A 231 -22.02 6.26 16.58
CA PRO A 231 -22.28 5.45 15.39
C PRO A 231 -22.85 6.31 14.27
N GLY A 232 -22.39 6.08 13.04
CA GLY A 232 -22.89 6.76 11.87
C GLY A 232 -22.73 5.94 10.60
N THR A 233 -23.17 6.53 9.49
CA THR A 233 -23.07 5.96 8.15
C THR A 233 -22.38 6.95 7.23
N TYR A 234 -22.05 6.51 6.02
CA TYR A 234 -21.62 7.41 4.95
C TYR A 234 -22.71 8.45 4.64
N ILE A 235 -22.30 9.68 4.36
CA ILE A 235 -23.20 10.69 3.78
C ILE A 235 -23.22 10.55 2.25
N LYS A 236 -24.24 11.12 1.59
CA LYS A 236 -24.38 11.03 0.13
C LYS A 236 -23.16 11.53 -0.63
N ASP A 237 -22.55 12.63 -0.20
CA ASP A 237 -21.36 13.20 -0.82
C ASP A 237 -20.16 12.24 -0.78
N GLU A 238 -20.01 11.49 0.32
CA GLU A 238 -18.97 10.47 0.46
C GLU A 238 -19.23 9.30 -0.48
N LEU A 239 -20.48 8.83 -0.56
CA LEU A 239 -20.88 7.75 -1.48
C LEU A 239 -20.65 8.13 -2.94
N ASP A 240 -21.03 9.35 -3.34
CA ASP A 240 -20.85 9.87 -4.69
C ASP A 240 -19.34 9.97 -5.03
N GLN A 241 -18.52 10.49 -4.11
CA GLN A 241 -17.06 10.53 -4.28
C GLN A 241 -16.44 9.13 -4.35
N MET A 242 -16.85 8.20 -3.48
CA MET A 242 -16.38 6.82 -3.52
C MET A 242 -16.70 6.16 -4.86
N ALA A 243 -17.90 6.38 -5.40
CA ALA A 243 -18.29 5.82 -6.70
C ALA A 243 -17.37 6.32 -7.82
N LEU A 244 -17.09 7.64 -7.86
CA LEU A 244 -16.17 8.23 -8.85
C LEU A 244 -14.73 7.69 -8.70
N LEU A 245 -14.23 7.61 -7.48
CA LEU A 245 -12.91 7.07 -7.20
C LEU A 245 -12.82 5.57 -7.53
N ASN A 246 -13.90 4.82 -7.30
CA ASN A 246 -13.98 3.40 -7.62
C ASN A 246 -13.97 3.17 -9.14
N MET A 247 -14.72 3.98 -9.89
CA MET A 247 -14.68 3.95 -11.36
C MET A 247 -13.26 4.17 -11.89
N LYS A 248 -12.51 5.11 -11.29
CA LYS A 248 -11.11 5.33 -11.66
C LYS A 248 -10.21 4.19 -11.22
N ALA A 249 -10.31 3.73 -9.97
CA ALA A 249 -9.44 2.69 -9.41
C ALA A 249 -9.59 1.34 -10.14
N MET A 250 -10.80 1.05 -10.62
CA MET A 250 -11.15 -0.18 -11.32
C MET A 250 -11.08 -0.05 -12.85
N SER A 251 -10.73 1.13 -13.39
CA SER A 251 -10.59 1.28 -14.83
C SER A 251 -9.42 0.44 -15.35
N GLU A 252 -9.52 -0.05 -16.58
CA GLU A 252 -8.44 -0.84 -17.19
C GLU A 252 -7.16 -0.02 -17.33
N GLU A 253 -7.28 1.24 -17.76
CA GLU A 253 -6.17 2.18 -17.87
C GLU A 253 -5.42 2.34 -16.53
N HIS A 254 -6.13 2.54 -15.43
CA HIS A 254 -5.50 2.72 -14.13
C HIS A 254 -4.95 1.40 -13.59
N THR A 255 -5.74 0.33 -13.64
CA THR A 255 -5.33 -1.01 -13.18
C THR A 255 -4.04 -1.46 -13.86
N PHE A 256 -3.89 -1.18 -15.16
CA PHE A 256 -2.74 -1.57 -15.96
C PHE A 256 -1.80 -0.42 -16.32
N ALA A 257 -1.86 0.70 -15.59
CA ALA A 257 -0.97 1.85 -15.79
C ALA A 257 0.53 1.47 -15.74
N ARG A 258 0.86 0.41 -15.01
CA ARG A 258 2.17 -0.27 -14.99
C ARG A 258 1.95 -1.74 -15.35
N ALA A 259 2.08 -2.07 -16.63
CA ALA A 259 1.87 -3.42 -17.16
C ALA A 259 2.75 -3.62 -18.41
N HIS A 260 3.91 -4.25 -18.25
CA HIS A 260 4.91 -4.29 -19.33
C HIS A 260 4.47 -5.14 -20.53
N LYS A 261 3.69 -6.22 -20.33
CA LYS A 261 3.19 -7.05 -21.44
C LYS A 261 2.21 -6.28 -22.28
N ARG A 262 1.38 -5.42 -21.66
CA ARG A 262 0.46 -4.52 -22.38
C ARG A 262 1.20 -3.38 -23.05
N ARG A 263 2.08 -2.67 -22.31
CA ARG A 263 2.80 -1.50 -22.80
C ARG A 263 3.73 -1.83 -23.98
N PHE A 264 4.36 -3.01 -23.97
CA PHE A 264 5.32 -3.43 -24.99
C PHE A 264 4.73 -4.43 -26.01
N ALA A 265 3.40 -4.65 -26.02
CA ALA A 265 2.77 -5.66 -26.88
C ALA A 265 3.04 -5.47 -28.38
N GLY A 266 3.22 -4.24 -28.83
CA GLY A 266 3.48 -3.88 -30.24
C GLY A 266 4.96 -3.75 -30.61
N ALA A 267 5.88 -4.19 -29.74
CA ALA A 267 7.30 -4.07 -30.01
C ALA A 267 7.75 -4.97 -31.19
N PRO A 268 8.73 -4.53 -32.01
CA PRO A 268 9.34 -5.37 -33.04
C PRO A 268 9.92 -6.68 -32.48
N ALA A 269 9.86 -7.76 -33.26
CA ALA A 269 10.23 -9.11 -32.80
C ALA A 269 11.72 -9.27 -32.43
N ASP A 270 12.60 -8.43 -32.99
CA ASP A 270 14.02 -8.41 -32.70
C ASP A 270 14.38 -7.58 -31.45
N TYR A 271 13.41 -6.87 -30.87
CA TYR A 271 13.59 -6.12 -29.63
C TYR A 271 13.51 -7.07 -28.43
N LYS A 272 14.18 -6.69 -27.34
CA LYS A 272 14.21 -7.48 -26.10
C LYS A 272 13.68 -6.68 -24.93
N ILE A 273 13.06 -7.38 -23.99
CA ILE A 273 12.62 -6.81 -22.71
C ILE A 273 13.64 -7.18 -21.64
N ALA A 274 14.33 -6.17 -21.12
CA ALA A 274 15.19 -6.26 -19.95
C ALA A 274 14.33 -6.10 -18.68
N ILE A 275 14.47 -7.03 -17.74
CA ILE A 275 13.74 -7.03 -16.46
C ILE A 275 14.77 -6.94 -15.34
N GLY A 276 14.85 -5.78 -14.70
CA GLY A 276 15.76 -5.54 -13.60
C GLY A 276 15.05 -5.52 -12.26
N LYS A 277 15.67 -6.13 -11.25
CA LYS A 277 15.21 -6.10 -9.85
C LYS A 277 16.38 -5.75 -8.96
N TYR A 278 16.23 -4.71 -8.16
CA TYR A 278 17.25 -4.28 -7.21
C TYR A 278 16.59 -4.01 -5.85
N LYS A 279 17.06 -4.72 -4.83
CA LYS A 279 16.58 -4.58 -3.46
C LYS A 279 17.46 -3.57 -2.72
N ALA A 280 16.99 -2.33 -2.64
CA ALA A 280 17.46 -1.34 -1.68
C ALA A 280 16.70 -1.52 -0.34
N ARG A 281 16.43 -0.45 0.40
CA ARG A 281 15.44 -0.50 1.49
C ARG A 281 14.05 -0.89 0.96
N LYS A 282 13.69 -0.38 -0.22
CA LYS A 282 12.51 -0.78 -1.00
C LYS A 282 12.94 -1.55 -2.25
N LEU A 283 12.03 -2.33 -2.81
CA LEU A 283 12.27 -3.03 -4.08
C LEU A 283 12.06 -2.03 -5.23
N VAL A 284 13.10 -1.83 -6.02
CA VAL A 284 13.08 -1.03 -7.25
C VAL A 284 13.31 -1.94 -8.43
N GLU A 285 12.43 -1.87 -9.40
CA GLU A 285 12.46 -2.69 -10.59
C GLU A 285 12.41 -1.82 -11.85
N SER A 286 12.98 -2.35 -12.93
CA SER A 286 12.93 -1.74 -14.25
C SER A 286 12.31 -2.73 -15.25
N ARG A 287 11.53 -2.19 -16.18
CA ARG A 287 11.03 -2.89 -17.37
C ARG A 287 11.48 -2.06 -18.57
N ILE A 288 12.40 -2.59 -19.36
CA ILE A 288 13.12 -1.83 -20.39
C ILE A 288 12.97 -2.53 -21.73
N LEU A 289 12.36 -1.88 -22.71
CA LEU A 289 12.33 -2.34 -24.09
C LEU A 289 13.56 -1.81 -24.83
N VAL A 290 14.38 -2.72 -25.36
CA VAL A 290 15.68 -2.41 -25.96
C VAL A 290 15.73 -2.92 -27.39
N ASP A 291 16.25 -2.10 -28.30
CA ASP A 291 16.48 -2.51 -29.69
C ASP A 291 17.76 -3.36 -29.85
N PRO A 292 18.04 -3.94 -31.04
CA PRO A 292 19.24 -4.74 -31.28
C PRO A 292 20.57 -3.99 -31.08
N LYS A 293 20.56 -2.65 -31.10
CA LYS A 293 21.74 -1.80 -30.88
C LYS A 293 21.95 -1.48 -29.39
N GLY A 294 21.07 -1.95 -28.51
CA GLY A 294 21.14 -1.66 -27.08
C GLY A 294 20.55 -0.31 -26.70
N VAL A 295 19.77 0.34 -27.58
CA VAL A 295 19.12 1.62 -27.29
C VAL A 295 17.79 1.38 -26.58
N ILE A 296 17.54 2.13 -25.51
CA ILE A 296 16.27 2.12 -24.77
C ILE A 296 15.19 2.76 -25.66
N ARG A 297 14.15 1.99 -25.99
CA ARG A 297 13.04 2.44 -26.85
C ARG A 297 11.81 2.81 -26.06
N ASP A 298 11.54 2.06 -25.00
CA ASP A 298 10.56 2.43 -23.99
C ASP A 298 10.97 1.83 -22.65
N MET A 299 10.55 2.42 -21.54
CA MET A 299 10.83 1.86 -20.22
C MET A 299 9.88 2.41 -19.15
N PHE A 300 9.80 1.72 -18.03
CA PHE A 300 9.28 2.29 -16.80
C PHE A 300 9.89 1.64 -15.56
N PHE A 301 9.84 2.36 -14.44
CA PHE A 301 10.18 1.83 -13.14
C PHE A 301 8.93 1.31 -12.41
N CYS A 302 9.10 0.21 -11.69
CA CYS A 302 8.07 -0.41 -10.89
C CYS A 302 8.62 -0.98 -9.57
N GLY A 303 7.75 -1.38 -8.65
CA GLY A 303 8.15 -1.95 -7.36
C GLY A 303 7.23 -1.54 -6.21
N ASP A 304 7.71 -1.71 -4.97
CA ASP A 304 6.95 -1.40 -3.75
C ASP A 304 7.33 -0.04 -3.12
N PHE A 305 7.99 0.80 -3.90
CA PHE A 305 8.47 2.09 -3.47
C PHE A 305 7.40 3.17 -3.42
N TYR A 306 7.79 4.34 -2.91
CA TYR A 306 6.98 5.56 -2.93
C TYR A 306 7.72 6.62 -3.72
N ALA A 307 7.01 7.30 -4.61
CA ALA A 307 7.52 8.41 -5.40
C ALA A 307 6.40 9.43 -5.63
N LYS A 308 6.70 10.71 -5.45
CA LYS A 308 5.79 11.81 -5.77
C LYS A 308 6.59 13.05 -6.20
N PRO A 309 6.03 13.93 -7.04
CA PRO A 309 4.79 13.73 -7.78
C PRO A 309 5.00 12.73 -8.94
N VAL A 310 4.00 11.92 -9.25
CA VAL A 310 4.07 10.89 -10.32
C VAL A 310 4.53 11.45 -11.69
N PRO A 311 4.11 12.66 -12.12
CA PRO A 311 4.62 13.25 -13.36
C PRO A 311 6.15 13.32 -13.46
N VAL A 312 6.86 13.61 -12.36
CA VAL A 312 8.33 13.67 -12.37
C VAL A 312 8.93 12.29 -12.64
N LEU A 313 8.34 11.21 -12.10
CA LEU A 313 8.76 9.84 -12.43
C LEU A 313 8.55 9.54 -13.91
N LYS A 314 7.39 9.91 -14.47
CA LYS A 314 7.09 9.70 -15.91
C LYS A 314 8.08 10.48 -16.78
N GLU A 315 8.37 11.73 -16.45
CA GLU A 315 9.37 12.54 -17.15
C GLU A 315 10.78 11.93 -17.06
N MET A 316 11.16 11.37 -15.90
CA MET A 316 12.41 10.64 -15.74
C MET A 316 12.47 9.44 -16.68
N GLU A 317 11.41 8.62 -16.73
CA GLU A 317 11.32 7.45 -17.63
C GLU A 317 11.39 7.85 -19.10
N GLU A 318 10.68 8.90 -19.51
CA GLU A 318 10.73 9.42 -20.88
C GLU A 318 12.12 9.95 -21.24
N SER A 319 12.82 10.60 -20.30
CA SER A 319 14.15 11.15 -20.54
C SER A 319 15.21 10.08 -20.88
N LEU A 320 14.98 8.83 -20.46
CA LEU A 320 15.88 7.70 -20.66
C LEU A 320 15.70 7.03 -22.03
N LYS A 321 14.61 7.33 -22.75
CA LYS A 321 14.42 6.85 -24.13
C LYS A 321 15.50 7.45 -25.05
N GLY A 322 16.00 6.62 -25.96
CA GLY A 322 17.08 6.97 -26.89
C GLY A 322 18.49 6.86 -26.31
N VAL A 323 18.62 6.60 -25.00
CA VAL A 323 19.92 6.37 -24.35
C VAL A 323 20.35 4.91 -24.56
N SER A 324 21.64 4.67 -24.72
CA SER A 324 22.19 3.32 -24.70
C SER A 324 22.04 2.72 -23.30
N ILE A 325 21.53 1.49 -23.19
CA ILE A 325 21.40 0.78 -21.91
C ILE A 325 22.78 0.52 -21.24
N SER A 326 23.87 0.66 -21.99
CA SER A 326 25.25 0.52 -21.50
C SER A 326 25.87 1.83 -21.01
N ASP A 327 25.20 2.97 -21.19
CA ASP A 327 25.71 4.29 -20.82
C ASP A 327 25.25 4.69 -19.41
N ASP A 328 25.88 4.09 -18.40
CA ASP A 328 25.52 4.28 -16.99
C ASP A 328 25.68 5.74 -16.53
N GLU A 329 26.62 6.49 -17.11
CA GLU A 329 26.88 7.89 -16.79
C GLU A 329 25.74 8.79 -17.25
N THR A 330 25.34 8.70 -18.52
CA THR A 330 24.21 9.46 -19.07
C THR A 330 22.90 9.09 -18.39
N ILE A 331 22.68 7.80 -18.10
CA ILE A 331 21.49 7.33 -17.38
C ILE A 331 21.43 7.95 -15.98
N LEU A 332 22.52 7.87 -15.22
CA LEU A 332 22.56 8.43 -13.86
C LEU A 332 22.36 9.95 -13.87
N SER A 333 23.01 10.64 -14.82
CA SER A 333 22.85 12.09 -14.99
C SER A 333 21.38 12.47 -15.20
N LYS A 334 20.67 11.79 -16.11
CA LYS A 334 19.24 12.02 -16.36
C LYS A 334 18.35 11.71 -15.16
N ILE A 335 18.65 10.64 -14.41
CA ILE A 335 17.94 10.32 -13.16
C ILE A 335 18.16 11.44 -12.13
N LYS A 336 19.38 11.95 -11.99
CA LYS A 336 19.70 13.05 -11.06
C LYS A 336 18.97 14.35 -11.39
N VAL A 337 18.80 14.68 -12.68
CA VAL A 337 17.98 15.83 -13.11
C VAL A 337 16.54 15.73 -12.59
N ALA A 338 15.95 14.54 -12.50
CA ALA A 338 14.63 14.37 -11.90
C ALA A 338 14.62 14.67 -10.39
N TYR A 339 15.72 14.35 -9.70
CA TYR A 339 15.88 14.62 -8.27
C TYR A 339 16.12 16.10 -7.92
N GLU A 340 16.46 16.92 -8.91
CA GLU A 340 16.57 18.37 -8.76
C GLU A 340 15.21 19.07 -8.89
N LYS A 341 14.15 18.35 -9.32
CA LYS A 341 12.84 18.95 -9.54
C LYS A 341 12.12 19.29 -8.22
N PRO A 342 11.45 20.45 -8.15
CA PRO A 342 10.71 20.84 -6.95
C PRO A 342 9.67 19.81 -6.52
N GLY A 343 9.66 19.49 -5.23
CA GLY A 343 8.68 18.57 -4.63
C GLY A 343 8.86 17.09 -4.99
N TRP A 344 9.92 16.75 -5.75
CA TRP A 344 10.27 15.35 -5.98
C TRP A 344 10.76 14.71 -4.69
N GLU A 345 10.06 13.67 -4.27
CA GLU A 345 10.36 12.90 -3.09
C GLU A 345 10.22 11.41 -3.41
N THR A 346 11.25 10.65 -3.07
CA THR A 346 11.22 9.19 -3.04
C THR A 346 11.51 8.73 -1.63
N SER A 347 10.73 7.79 -1.13
CA SER A 347 10.94 7.29 0.23
C SER A 347 12.03 6.22 0.22
N GLN A 348 13.17 6.53 0.84
CA GLN A 348 14.27 5.58 1.09
C GLN A 348 14.92 5.00 -0.18
N ILE A 349 14.94 5.77 -1.27
CA ILE A 349 15.54 5.39 -2.56
C ILE A 349 16.39 6.54 -3.07
N SER A 350 17.59 6.23 -3.54
CA SER A 350 18.48 7.20 -4.18
C SER A 350 18.44 7.08 -5.72
N PRO A 351 18.95 8.10 -6.45
CA PRO A 351 19.16 8.01 -7.89
C PRO A 351 19.94 6.75 -8.31
N GLU A 352 20.94 6.37 -7.52
CA GLU A 352 21.79 5.21 -7.78
C GLU A 352 21.02 3.90 -7.68
N ASP A 353 19.97 3.81 -6.86
CA ASP A 353 19.14 2.61 -6.76
C ASP A 353 18.32 2.39 -8.05
N PHE A 354 17.86 3.47 -8.71
CA PHE A 354 17.23 3.39 -10.03
C PHE A 354 18.22 2.94 -11.11
N LEU A 355 19.45 3.47 -11.09
CA LEU A 355 20.50 3.02 -12.01
C LEU A 355 20.80 1.53 -11.82
N LYS A 356 20.95 1.07 -10.58
CA LYS A 356 21.19 -0.35 -10.28
C LYS A 356 20.07 -1.25 -10.76
N ALA A 357 18.81 -0.80 -10.69
CA ALA A 357 17.69 -1.51 -11.29
C ALA A 357 17.81 -1.61 -12.82
N ILE A 358 18.34 -0.59 -13.51
CA ILE A 358 18.62 -0.66 -14.95
C ILE A 358 19.78 -1.61 -15.25
N ILE A 359 20.87 -1.56 -14.48
CA ILE A 359 22.02 -2.45 -14.62
C ILE A 359 21.60 -3.91 -14.46
N ALA A 360 20.79 -4.23 -13.44
CA ALA A 360 20.23 -5.56 -13.26
C ALA A 360 19.37 -5.99 -14.47
N GLY A 361 18.61 -5.05 -15.05
CA GLY A 361 17.85 -5.30 -16.27
C GLY A 361 18.75 -5.65 -17.46
N ARG A 362 19.83 -4.89 -17.67
CA ARG A 362 20.84 -5.16 -18.69
C ARG A 362 21.46 -6.56 -18.54
N GLU A 363 21.75 -6.97 -17.31
CA GLU A 363 22.30 -8.29 -17.01
C GLU A 363 21.32 -9.43 -17.33
N SER A 364 20.02 -9.22 -17.11
CA SER A 364 18.98 -10.19 -17.46
C SER A 364 18.94 -10.55 -18.95
N LEU A 365 19.37 -9.64 -19.83
CA LEU A 365 19.46 -9.90 -21.28
C LEU A 365 20.57 -10.89 -21.65
N LYS A 366 21.59 -11.03 -20.78
CA LYS A 366 22.71 -11.96 -20.99
C LYS A 366 22.36 -13.36 -20.48
N ALA A 367 21.58 -13.45 -19.40
CA ALA A 367 21.15 -14.73 -18.81
C ALA A 367 20.11 -15.48 -19.66
N ASN A 368 19.44 -14.79 -20.59
CA ASN A 368 18.46 -15.36 -21.52
C ASN A 368 19.03 -15.60 -22.93
N LYS A 369 20.36 -15.62 -23.08
CA LYS A 369 21.07 -16.14 -24.27
C LYS A 369 21.58 -17.54 -23.95
#